data_AF-A0A1G9NVA3-F1
#
_entry.id   AF-A0A1G9NVA3-F1
#
_cell.length_a   1.000
_cell.length_b   1.000
_cell.length_c   1.000
_cell.angle_alpha   90.00
_cell.angle_beta   90.00
_cell.angle_gamma   90.00
#
_symmetry.space_group_name_H-M   'P 1'
#
loop_
_entity.id
_entity.type
_entity.pdbx_description
1 polymer ?
#
loop_
_entity_poly.entity_id
_entity_poly.type
_entity_poly.pdbx_seq_one_letter_code
_entity_poly.pdbx_strand_id
1 'polypeptide(L)'
;MHFNMKTISILFCLFLASSTSYGQVQIKEIQYIDQKSLLTQIDTVIFIKGKNMGITIFRVNNGSGSAHLPESDEVSHSFLISVSEYDENPESRLFSLGPFINPKLSSNKDMGESYSLQISYGVNMQRKKNRLIIAFDSVQLR
;
A
#
# COMPACT_ATOMS: atom_id res chain seq x y z
N MET A 1 23.21 -62.61 -10.45
CA MET A 1 22.12 -61.83 -11.10
C MET A 1 22.79 -60.75 -11.94
N HIS A 2 23.04 -61.02 -13.23
CA HIS A 2 23.72 -60.08 -14.12
C HIS A 2 22.72 -59.06 -14.66
N PHE A 3 22.77 -57.83 -14.15
CA PHE A 3 22.02 -56.73 -14.74
C PHE A 3 22.65 -56.35 -16.08
N ASN A 4 21.82 -56.36 -17.13
CA ASN A 4 22.25 -56.01 -18.48
C ASN A 4 22.64 -54.52 -18.51
N MET A 5 23.82 -54.21 -19.05
CA MET A 5 24.40 -52.86 -19.09
C MET A 5 23.48 -51.84 -19.80
N LYS A 6 22.63 -52.31 -20.71
CA LYS A 6 21.57 -51.50 -21.35
C LYS A 6 20.45 -51.13 -20.38
N THR A 7 20.06 -52.04 -19.50
CA THR A 7 19.01 -51.81 -18.49
C THR A 7 19.46 -50.81 -17.42
N ILE A 8 20.74 -50.84 -17.04
CA ILE A 8 21.33 -49.86 -16.09
C ILE A 8 21.38 -48.46 -16.71
N SER A 9 21.73 -48.33 -18.00
CA SER A 9 21.71 -47.03 -18.69
C SER A 9 20.31 -46.42 -18.77
N ILE A 10 19.28 -47.25 -19.01
CA ILE A 10 17.89 -46.78 -19.07
C ILE A 10 17.43 -46.28 -17.69
N LEU A 11 17.78 -47.00 -16.62
CA LEU A 11 17.42 -46.62 -15.25
C LEU A 11 18.10 -45.31 -14.81
N PHE A 12 19.34 -45.09 -15.23
CA PHE A 12 20.10 -43.87 -14.93
C PHE A 12 19.52 -42.64 -15.65
N CYS A 13 19.09 -42.79 -16.91
CA CYS A 13 18.40 -41.72 -17.65
C CYS A 13 17.03 -41.36 -17.04
N LEU A 14 16.28 -42.36 -16.54
CA LEU A 14 15.01 -42.13 -15.84
C LEU A 14 15.19 -41.36 -14.53
N PHE A 15 16.31 -41.59 -13.81
CA PHE A 15 16.62 -40.89 -12.56
C PHE A 15 17.06 -39.43 -12.77
N LEU A 16 17.76 -39.15 -13.88
CA LEU A 16 18.16 -37.78 -14.26
C LEU A 16 16.97 -36.93 -14.75
N ALA A 17 15.93 -37.55 -15.31
CA ALA A 17 14.73 -36.84 -15.77
C ALA A 17 13.82 -36.36 -14.61
N SER A 18 13.96 -36.93 -13.41
CA SER A 18 13.11 -36.59 -12.26
C SER A 18 13.59 -35.39 -11.42
N SER A 19 14.75 -34.81 -11.68
CA SER A 19 15.37 -33.78 -10.82
C SER A 19 15.10 -32.32 -11.24
N THR A 20 14.29 -32.06 -12.26
CA THR A 20 14.13 -30.70 -12.84
C THR A 20 12.72 -30.12 -12.74
N SER A 21 11.97 -30.40 -11.67
CA SER A 21 10.77 -29.62 -11.34
C SER A 21 11.03 -28.69 -10.17
N TYR A 22 11.99 -27.77 -10.33
CA TYR A 22 11.99 -26.54 -9.56
C TYR A 22 10.94 -25.64 -10.22
N GLY A 23 9.76 -25.54 -9.60
CA GLY A 23 8.71 -24.64 -10.06
C GLY A 23 9.23 -23.21 -10.08
N GLN A 24 9.58 -22.70 -11.26
CA GLN A 24 9.92 -21.29 -11.43
C GLN A 24 8.68 -20.47 -11.05
N VAL A 25 8.83 -19.61 -10.04
CA VAL A 25 7.80 -18.61 -9.70
C VAL A 25 7.65 -17.71 -10.92
N GLN A 26 6.57 -17.90 -11.68
CA GLN A 26 6.25 -17.05 -12.82
C GLN A 26 5.70 -15.72 -12.31
N ILE A 27 6.52 -14.67 -12.37
CA ILE A 27 6.05 -13.30 -12.14
C ILE A 27 5.27 -12.88 -13.38
N LYS A 28 3.95 -12.72 -13.24
CA LYS A 28 3.06 -12.23 -14.30
C LYS A 28 2.72 -10.76 -14.03
N GLU A 29 2.81 -9.93 -15.06
CA GLU A 29 2.35 -8.55 -14.98
C GLU A 29 0.82 -8.50 -14.82
N ILE A 30 0.34 -7.68 -13.89
CA ILE A 30 -1.08 -7.43 -13.70
C ILE A 30 -1.57 -6.43 -14.75
N GLN A 31 -2.60 -6.80 -15.51
CA GLN A 31 -3.11 -6.01 -16.65
C GLN A 31 -4.33 -5.12 -16.31
N TYR A 32 -4.87 -5.17 -15.09
CA TYR A 32 -6.04 -4.39 -14.70
C TYR A 32 -5.71 -2.89 -14.57
N ILE A 33 -6.12 -2.10 -15.56
CA ILE A 33 -5.71 -0.69 -15.72
C ILE A 33 -6.05 0.17 -14.50
N ASP A 34 -7.27 0.06 -13.96
CA ASP A 34 -7.75 0.93 -12.88
C ASP A 34 -7.01 0.67 -11.55
N GLN A 35 -6.75 -0.60 -11.25
CA GLN A 35 -6.01 -1.02 -10.06
C GLN A 35 -4.51 -0.77 -10.24
N LYS A 36 -3.97 -0.98 -11.44
CA LYS A 36 -2.58 -0.71 -11.79
C LYS A 36 -2.24 0.75 -11.57
N SER A 37 -3.06 1.67 -12.08
CA SER A 37 -2.82 3.11 -11.91
C SER A 37 -2.78 3.50 -10.44
N LEU A 38 -3.78 3.13 -9.65
CA LEU A 38 -3.81 3.45 -8.22
C LEU A 38 -2.61 2.84 -7.47
N LEU A 39 -2.34 1.54 -7.66
CA LEU A 39 -1.27 0.85 -6.94
C LEU A 39 0.12 1.40 -7.29
N THR A 40 0.32 1.84 -8.52
CA THR A 40 1.60 2.47 -8.95
C THR A 40 1.78 3.90 -8.45
N GLN A 41 0.71 4.54 -7.98
CA GLN A 41 0.74 5.89 -7.40
C GLN A 41 0.85 5.88 -5.88
N ILE A 42 0.65 4.74 -5.21
CA ILE A 42 0.85 4.62 -3.77
C ILE A 42 2.35 4.76 -3.47
N ASP A 43 2.68 5.84 -2.77
CA ASP A 43 4.04 6.18 -2.38
C ASP A 43 4.35 5.74 -0.94
N THR A 44 3.37 5.74 -0.05
CA THR A 44 3.56 5.32 1.34
C THR A 44 2.32 4.60 1.87
N VAL A 45 2.53 3.56 2.67
CA VAL A 45 1.47 2.88 3.41
C VAL A 45 1.80 2.90 4.90
N ILE A 46 0.85 3.34 5.71
CA ILE A 46 0.97 3.37 7.18
C ILE A 46 -0.13 2.51 7.76
N PHE A 47 0.26 1.53 8.57
CA PHE A 47 -0.66 0.69 9.33
C PHE A 47 -0.67 1.14 10.79
N ILE A 48 -1.87 1.37 11.31
CA ILE A 48 -2.10 1.79 12.68
C ILE A 48 -3.06 0.80 13.31
N LYS A 49 -2.64 0.23 14.44
CA LYS A 49 -3.48 -0.61 15.28
C LYS A 49 -4.03 0.26 16.41
N GLY A 50 -5.29 0.66 16.32
CA GLY A 50 -6.00 1.29 17.43
C GLY A 50 -6.51 0.24 18.42
N LYS A 51 -7.19 0.69 19.46
CA LYS A 51 -7.81 -0.20 20.45
C LYS A 51 -8.99 -0.96 19.88
N ASN A 52 -9.87 -0.27 19.15
CA ASN A 52 -11.13 -0.81 18.62
C ASN A 52 -11.18 -0.87 17.09
N MET A 53 -10.18 -0.32 16.39
CA MET A 53 -10.17 -0.24 14.93
C MET A 53 -8.77 -0.31 14.35
N GLY A 54 -8.65 -0.91 13.16
CA GLY A 54 -7.48 -0.83 12.30
C GLY A 54 -7.59 0.35 11.35
N ILE A 55 -6.49 1.08 11.16
CA ILE A 55 -6.44 2.19 10.20
C ILE A 55 -5.27 1.94 9.25
N THR A 56 -5.55 1.97 7.95
CA THR A 56 -4.52 1.93 6.90
C THR A 56 -4.57 3.23 6.12
N ILE A 57 -3.45 3.94 6.06
CA ILE A 57 -3.35 5.22 5.34
C ILE A 57 -2.40 5.04 4.17
N PHE A 58 -2.91 5.23 2.97
CA PHE A 58 -2.13 5.27 1.73
C PHE A 58 -1.89 6.71 1.34
N ARG A 59 -0.63 7.09 1.15
CA ARG A 59 -0.27 8.34 0.50
C ARG A 59 -0.19 8.08 -1.00
N VAL A 60 -1.07 8.69 -1.77
CA VAL A 60 -1.16 8.55 -3.21
C VAL A 60 -0.59 9.80 -3.87
N ASN A 61 0.38 9.62 -4.76
CA ASN A 61 0.94 10.67 -5.58
C ASN A 61 -0.03 11.02 -6.71
N ASN A 62 -0.48 12.27 -6.78
CA ASN A 62 -1.43 12.72 -7.81
C ASN A 62 -0.74 13.12 -9.13
N GLY A 63 0.59 13.00 -9.22
CA GLY A 63 1.40 13.50 -10.33
C GLY A 63 1.78 14.98 -10.18
N SER A 64 2.57 15.49 -11.14
CA SER A 64 2.83 16.92 -11.28
C SER A 64 1.73 17.58 -12.11
N GLY A 65 1.23 18.75 -11.67
CA GLY A 65 0.27 19.52 -12.44
C GLY A 65 0.93 20.01 -13.73
N SER A 66 0.37 19.66 -14.89
CA SER A 66 0.96 19.90 -16.22
C SER A 66 1.01 21.37 -16.68
N ALA A 67 1.03 22.34 -15.76
CA ALA A 67 1.35 23.72 -16.09
C ALA A 67 2.87 23.90 -15.90
N HIS A 68 3.59 24.29 -16.94
CA HIS A 68 5.01 24.64 -16.85
C HIS A 68 5.18 26.03 -16.19
N LEU A 69 4.65 26.23 -14.99
CA LEU A 69 4.97 27.40 -14.16
C LEU A 69 6.06 26.96 -13.17
N PRO A 70 7.10 27.76 -12.95
CA PRO A 70 8.19 27.42 -12.02
C PRO A 70 7.74 27.23 -10.56
N GLU A 71 6.48 27.60 -10.25
CA GLU A 71 5.84 27.39 -8.94
C GLU A 71 4.85 26.22 -8.93
N SER A 72 4.58 25.54 -10.05
CA SER A 72 3.58 24.47 -10.18
C SER A 72 4.16 23.06 -10.40
N ASP A 73 5.48 22.90 -10.32
CA ASP A 73 6.14 21.58 -10.34
C ASP A 73 6.01 20.81 -9.01
N GLU A 74 5.26 21.35 -8.05
CA GLU A 74 5.11 20.73 -6.75
C GLU A 74 4.16 19.54 -6.78
N VAL A 75 4.69 18.37 -6.43
CA VAL A 75 3.95 17.11 -6.36
C VAL A 75 2.92 17.17 -5.23
N SER A 76 1.64 17.09 -5.61
CA SER A 76 0.55 16.96 -4.64
C SER A 76 0.27 15.49 -4.34
N HIS A 77 -0.19 15.24 -3.12
CA HIS A 77 -0.56 13.91 -2.68
C HIS A 77 -1.93 13.93 -2.03
N SER A 78 -2.67 12.83 -2.20
CA SER A 78 -3.90 12.56 -1.48
C SER A 78 -3.67 11.45 -0.46
N PHE A 79 -4.47 11.39 0.59
CA PHE A 79 -4.52 10.25 1.50
C PHE A 79 -5.78 9.45 1.24
N LEU A 80 -5.62 8.14 1.02
CA LEU A 80 -6.71 7.18 1.14
C LEU A 80 -6.62 6.54 2.52
N ILE A 81 -7.69 6.63 3.30
CA ILE A 81 -7.74 6.18 4.68
C ILE A 81 -8.79 5.08 4.77
N SER A 82 -8.33 3.86 4.96
CA SER A 82 -9.18 2.72 5.29
C SER A 82 -9.28 2.56 6.80
N VAL A 83 -10.50 2.40 7.31
CA VAL A 83 -10.79 2.11 8.71
C VAL A 83 -11.57 0.81 8.77
N SER A 84 -11.15 -0.13 9.61
CA SER A 84 -11.79 -1.43 9.78
C SER A 84 -12.02 -1.77 11.25
N GLU A 85 -13.10 -2.45 11.55
CA GLU A 85 -13.31 -3.04 12.87
C GLU A 85 -12.46 -4.30 13.08
N TYR A 86 -12.34 -4.73 14.34
CA TYR A 86 -11.71 -6.00 14.71
C TYR A 86 -12.80 -7.03 15.04
N ASP A 87 -13.37 -7.61 13.99
CA ASP A 87 -14.40 -8.66 14.09
C ASP A 87 -14.11 -9.81 13.11
N GLU A 88 -14.85 -10.91 13.20
CA GLU A 88 -14.76 -12.08 12.32
C GLU A 88 -15.08 -11.73 10.85
N ASN A 89 -16.02 -10.80 10.65
CA ASN A 89 -16.36 -10.22 9.35
C ASN A 89 -16.21 -8.69 9.42
N PRO A 90 -14.98 -8.17 9.38
CA PRO A 90 -14.73 -6.78 9.70
C PRO A 90 -15.37 -5.86 8.66
N GLU A 91 -16.29 -5.00 9.10
CA GLU A 91 -16.73 -3.90 8.26
C GLU A 91 -15.56 -2.93 8.04
N SER A 92 -15.49 -2.37 6.83
CA SER A 92 -14.49 -1.35 6.50
C SER A 92 -15.11 -0.17 5.77
N ARG A 93 -14.48 0.98 5.94
CA ARG A 93 -14.81 2.24 5.27
C ARG A 93 -13.55 2.82 4.65
N LEU A 94 -13.69 3.44 3.48
CA LEU A 94 -12.59 4.09 2.78
C LEU A 94 -12.91 5.56 2.56
N PHE A 95 -11.98 6.43 2.96
CA PHE A 95 -12.09 7.88 2.84
C PHE A 95 -10.96 8.42 1.99
N SER A 96 -11.19 9.55 1.32
CA SER A 96 -10.17 10.31 0.59
C SER A 96 -10.01 11.69 1.21
N LEU A 97 -8.76 12.16 1.35
CA LEU A 97 -8.44 13.46 1.92
C LEU A 97 -7.27 14.11 1.16
N GLY A 98 -7.48 15.35 0.68
CA GLY A 98 -6.49 16.10 -0.10
C GLY A 98 -7.15 16.82 -1.27
N PRO A 99 -6.38 17.29 -2.27
CA PRO A 99 -4.93 17.14 -2.41
C PRO A 99 -4.15 18.05 -1.44
N PHE A 100 -2.94 17.61 -1.07
CA PHE A 100 -2.02 18.38 -0.24
C PHE A 100 -0.64 18.46 -0.89
N ILE A 101 0.01 19.61 -0.76
CA ILE A 101 1.40 19.78 -1.19
C ILE A 101 2.32 19.19 -0.12
N ASN A 102 3.17 18.23 -0.53
CA ASN A 102 4.17 17.57 0.31
C ASN A 102 3.67 17.24 1.75
N PRO A 103 2.57 16.47 1.92
CA PRO A 103 2.02 16.24 3.24
C PRO A 103 2.87 15.28 4.07
N LYS A 104 2.90 15.54 5.38
CA LYS A 104 3.59 14.71 6.37
C LYS A 104 2.67 14.46 7.55
N LEU A 105 2.46 13.18 7.85
CA LEU A 105 1.80 12.73 9.07
C LEU A 105 2.84 12.61 10.20
N SER A 106 2.45 13.03 11.39
CA SER A 106 3.29 13.05 12.58
C SER A 106 2.41 12.95 13.82
N SER A 107 2.95 12.50 14.96
CA SER A 107 2.27 12.38 16.26
C SER A 107 0.91 11.66 16.20
N ASN A 108 0.82 10.54 16.89
CA ASN A 108 -0.39 9.75 16.93
C ASN A 108 -0.91 9.61 18.37
N LYS A 109 -2.23 9.63 18.53
CA LYS A 109 -2.89 9.37 19.80
C LYS A 109 -4.18 8.59 19.58
N ASP A 110 -4.23 7.42 20.18
CA ASP A 110 -5.46 6.65 20.32
C ASP A 110 -6.36 7.31 21.38
N MET A 111 -7.61 7.55 21.03
CA MET A 111 -8.64 8.11 21.90
C MET A 111 -9.75 7.08 22.22
N GLY A 112 -9.56 5.81 21.89
CA GLY A 112 -10.52 4.72 22.06
C GLY A 112 -11.46 4.59 20.85
N GLU A 113 -12.44 5.50 20.78
CA GLU A 113 -13.44 5.55 19.69
C GLU A 113 -12.95 6.29 18.44
N SER A 114 -11.80 6.96 18.54
CA SER A 114 -11.19 7.68 17.42
C SER A 114 -9.68 7.73 17.57
N TYR A 115 -9.01 8.09 16.48
CA TYR A 115 -7.57 8.19 16.38
C TYR A 115 -7.19 9.59 15.89
N SER A 116 -6.30 10.25 16.60
CA SER A 116 -5.84 11.59 16.27
C SER A 116 -4.43 11.54 15.68
N LEU A 117 -4.24 12.19 14.52
CA LEU A 117 -2.97 12.38 13.85
C LEU A 117 -2.72 13.87 13.60
N GLN A 118 -1.46 14.31 13.64
CA GLN A 118 -1.11 15.63 13.11
C GLN A 118 -0.70 15.50 11.65
N ILE A 119 -1.30 16.33 10.79
CA ILE A 119 -0.93 16.47 9.39
C ILE A 119 -0.32 17.86 9.18
N SER A 120 0.82 17.91 8.49
CA SER A 120 1.40 19.16 8.00
C SER A 120 1.52 19.12 6.48
N TYR A 121 1.25 20.23 5.80
CA TYR A 121 1.32 20.32 4.34
C TYR A 121 1.55 21.75 3.87
N GLY A 122 2.08 21.93 2.66
CA GLY A 122 2.48 23.21 2.08
C GLY A 122 3.99 23.31 1.84
N VAL A 123 4.40 24.47 1.33
CA VAL A 123 5.75 24.74 0.81
C VAL A 123 6.65 25.31 1.91
N ASN A 124 7.86 24.75 2.04
CA ASN A 124 8.93 25.28 2.89
C ASN A 124 8.45 25.69 4.29
N MET A 125 8.57 26.98 4.63
CA MET A 125 8.22 27.54 5.94
C MET A 125 6.72 27.88 6.11
N GLN A 126 5.91 27.79 5.05
CA GLN A 126 4.48 28.13 5.07
C GLN A 126 3.56 26.91 5.28
N ARG A 127 4.07 25.87 5.94
CA ARG A 127 3.30 24.64 6.17
C ARG A 127 2.16 24.87 7.14
N LYS A 128 0.95 24.56 6.71
CA LYS A 128 -0.22 24.47 7.60
C LYS A 128 -0.11 23.20 8.43
N LYS A 129 -0.53 23.26 9.68
CA LYS A 129 -0.62 22.13 10.60
C LYS A 129 -2.06 21.99 11.04
N ASN A 130 -2.63 20.82 10.79
CA ASN A 130 -3.99 20.47 11.18
C ASN A 130 -3.96 19.16 11.97
N ARG A 131 -5.05 18.90 12.68
CA ARG A 131 -5.30 17.64 13.36
C ARG A 131 -6.32 16.85 12.55
N LEU A 132 -5.94 15.65 12.18
CA LEU A 132 -6.80 14.67 11.53
C LEU A 132 -7.39 13.77 12.61
N ILE A 133 -8.71 13.77 12.73
CA ILE A 133 -9.47 12.87 13.61
C ILE A 133 -10.11 11.80 12.75
N ILE A 134 -9.79 10.54 13.02
CA ILE A 134 -10.27 9.36 12.31
C ILE A 134 -11.15 8.57 13.26
N ALA A 135 -12.41 8.36 12.90
CA ALA A 135 -13.33 7.43 13.54
C ALA A 135 -13.84 6.44 12.47
N PHE A 136 -14.57 5.42 12.90
CA PHE A 136 -15.06 4.39 11.98
C PHE A 136 -15.85 4.97 10.79
N ASP A 137 -16.83 5.83 11.07
CA ASP A 137 -17.71 6.42 10.04
C ASP A 137 -17.28 7.81 9.56
N SER A 138 -16.17 8.37 10.06
CA SER A 138 -15.79 9.73 9.66
C SER A 138 -14.31 10.04 9.76
N VAL A 139 -13.87 10.94 8.88
CA VAL A 139 -12.54 11.55 8.89
C VAL A 139 -12.70 13.06 8.86
N GLN A 140 -12.12 13.76 9.83
CA GLN A 140 -12.25 15.21 9.97
C GLN A 140 -10.89 15.88 10.09
N LEU A 141 -10.69 16.95 9.32
CA LEU A 141 -9.53 17.83 9.42
C LEU A 141 -9.90 19.07 10.26
N ARG A 142 -9.17 19.31 11.35
CA ARG A 142 -9.37 20.44 12.28
C ARG A 142 -8.12 21.30 12.41
#